data_AF-A0A7W2G041-F1
#
_entry.id   AF-A0A7W2G041-F1
#
_cell.length_a   1.000
_cell.length_b   1.000
_cell.length_c   1.000
_cell.angle_alpha   90.00
_cell.angle_beta   90.00
_cell.angle_gamma   90.00
#
_symmetry.space_group_name_H-M   'P 1'
#
loop_
_entity.id
_entity.type
_entity.pdbx_description
1 polymer ?
#
loop_
_entity_poly.entity_id
_entity_poly.type
_entity_poly.pdbx_seq_one_letter_code
_entity_poly.pdbx_strand_id
1 'polypeptide(L)'
;MAVFYEQTYEKITSIERGTYEECIFKNCDFSEAYLNGYTFENCTFIDCNLANANVQNSMFQKVSFDRCKLLGIHFNKANLFLFEVFFEECQLNFSSFNNCNLKNTTFNSCQLESVDFSNSDLSGVYLNNCDLKNAVFDATNLEKADFTTAYNFDISPEHNKLKQAKFSLEGLPGLLSYYKIIVK
;
A
#
# COMPACT_ATOMS: atom_id res chain seq x y z
N MET A 1 19.49 7.72 18.32
CA MET A 1 19.10 6.58 17.47
C MET A 1 20.23 6.37 16.48
N ALA A 2 20.64 5.13 16.18
CA ALA A 2 21.68 4.88 15.19
C ALA A 2 21.22 5.34 13.79
N VAL A 3 22.17 5.74 12.93
CA VAL A 3 21.90 6.16 11.55
C VAL A 3 22.74 5.30 10.62
N PHE A 4 22.11 4.74 9.60
CA PHE A 4 22.71 3.89 8.57
C PHE A 4 22.45 4.52 7.21
N TYR A 5 23.51 4.79 6.43
CA TYR A 5 23.45 5.52 5.16
C TYR A 5 24.04 4.67 4.02
N GLU A 6 23.33 4.57 2.89
CA GLU A 6 23.78 3.89 1.65
C GLU A 6 24.22 2.43 1.84
N GLN A 7 23.64 1.72 2.81
CA GLN A 7 24.00 0.33 3.09
C GLN A 7 23.09 -0.66 2.36
N THR A 8 23.66 -1.79 1.93
CA THR A 8 22.89 -2.93 1.43
C THR A 8 22.89 -4.05 2.45
N TYR A 9 21.70 -4.49 2.83
CA TYR A 9 21.45 -5.64 3.69
C TYR A 9 20.88 -6.78 2.84
N GLU A 10 21.46 -7.98 2.92
CA GLU A 10 21.01 -9.12 2.12
C GLU A 10 20.80 -10.36 3.00
N LYS A 11 19.66 -11.04 2.83
CA LYS A 11 19.34 -12.33 3.49
C LYS A 11 19.46 -12.31 5.01
N ILE A 12 19.12 -11.18 5.62
CA ILE A 12 19.07 -11.01 7.07
C ILE A 12 17.64 -11.13 7.60
N THR A 13 17.53 -11.42 8.89
CA THR A 13 16.24 -11.57 9.59
C THR A 13 15.99 -10.51 10.65
N SER A 14 16.97 -9.66 10.93
CA SER A 14 16.86 -8.59 11.92
C SER A 14 17.85 -7.48 11.64
N ILE A 15 17.52 -6.28 12.08
CA ILE A 15 18.32 -5.07 12.00
C ILE A 15 18.25 -4.34 13.35
N GLU A 16 19.22 -3.47 13.62
CA GLU A 16 19.19 -2.60 14.80
C GLU A 16 18.10 -1.54 14.65
N ARG A 17 17.47 -1.12 15.74
CA ARG A 17 16.56 0.03 15.68
C ARG A 17 17.31 1.31 15.34
N GLY A 18 17.00 1.87 14.18
CA GLY A 18 17.72 3.01 13.62
C GLY A 18 16.94 3.82 12.60
N THR A 19 17.60 4.88 12.14
CA THR A 19 17.27 5.58 10.91
C THR A 19 18.08 4.96 9.78
N TYR A 20 17.40 4.60 8.70
CA TYR A 20 17.95 4.06 7.48
C TYR A 20 17.69 5.05 6.37
N GLU A 21 18.76 5.57 5.79
CA GLU A 21 18.74 6.55 4.70
C GLU A 21 19.41 5.92 3.48
N GLU A 22 18.72 5.95 2.33
CA GLU A 22 19.25 5.44 1.05
C GLU A 22 19.72 3.98 1.11
N CYS A 23 19.16 3.20 2.04
CA CYS A 23 19.53 1.80 2.24
C CYS A 23 18.72 0.86 1.34
N ILE A 24 19.31 -0.29 1.00
CA ILE A 24 18.67 -1.34 0.22
C ILE A 24 18.60 -2.62 1.06
N PHE A 25 17.43 -3.24 1.12
CA PHE A 25 17.20 -4.54 1.75
C PHE A 25 16.83 -5.54 0.67
N LYS A 26 17.58 -6.65 0.55
CA LYS A 26 17.39 -7.66 -0.49
C LYS A 26 17.18 -9.03 0.12
N ASN A 27 16.12 -9.73 -0.27
CA ASN A 27 15.84 -11.10 0.18
C ASN A 27 15.82 -11.23 1.71
N CYS A 28 15.45 -10.18 2.44
CA CYS A 28 15.40 -10.18 3.89
C CYS A 28 14.07 -10.76 4.38
N ASP A 29 14.09 -11.44 5.53
CA ASP A 29 12.89 -11.94 6.18
C ASP A 29 12.65 -11.23 7.52
N PHE A 30 11.81 -10.21 7.47
CA PHE A 30 11.30 -9.46 8.61
C PHE A 30 9.85 -9.84 8.93
N SER A 31 9.40 -11.05 8.58
CA SER A 31 8.08 -11.52 8.99
C SER A 31 7.94 -11.50 10.51
N GLU A 32 6.80 -10.98 10.98
CA GLU A 32 6.48 -10.80 12.42
C GLU A 32 7.48 -9.91 13.18
N ALA A 33 8.38 -9.21 12.49
CA ALA A 33 9.40 -8.39 13.12
C ALA A 33 8.81 -7.18 13.84
N TYR A 34 9.41 -6.83 14.97
CA TYR A 34 9.09 -5.62 15.74
C TYR A 34 9.85 -4.40 15.21
N LEU A 35 9.35 -3.84 14.11
CA LEU A 35 9.92 -2.66 13.46
C LEU A 35 9.42 -1.34 14.03
N ASN A 36 8.90 -1.31 15.26
CA ASN A 36 8.27 -0.12 15.85
C ASN A 36 9.25 1.06 16.01
N GLY A 37 8.88 2.22 15.48
CA GLY A 37 9.65 3.46 15.60
C GLY A 37 11.03 3.40 14.94
N TYR A 38 11.14 2.65 13.85
CA TYR A 38 12.23 2.72 12.88
C TYR A 38 11.94 3.86 11.89
N THR A 39 12.99 4.44 11.30
CA THR A 39 12.83 5.41 10.21
C THR A 39 13.47 4.83 8.96
N PHE A 40 12.71 4.78 7.87
CA PHE A 40 13.19 4.42 6.54
C PHE A 40 12.95 5.62 5.61
N GLU A 41 14.03 6.21 5.12
CA GLU A 41 14.03 7.36 4.22
C GLU A 41 14.78 6.99 2.92
N ASN A 42 14.13 7.20 1.77
CA ASN A 42 14.68 6.86 0.45
C ASN A 42 15.18 5.39 0.35
N CYS A 43 14.58 4.47 1.11
CA CYS A 43 15.00 3.08 1.16
C CYS A 43 14.28 2.21 0.13
N THR A 44 14.91 1.11 -0.27
CA THR A 44 14.30 0.12 -1.17
C THR A 44 14.33 -1.28 -0.54
N PHE A 45 13.18 -1.95 -0.51
CA PHE A 45 13.04 -3.36 -0.15
C PHE A 45 12.77 -4.17 -1.41
N ILE A 46 13.57 -5.23 -1.63
CA ILE A 46 13.53 -6.04 -2.85
C ILE A 46 13.45 -7.51 -2.46
N ASP A 47 12.40 -8.20 -2.91
CA ASP A 47 12.17 -9.62 -2.62
C ASP A 47 12.14 -9.93 -1.10
N CYS A 48 11.70 -8.96 -0.29
CA CYS A 48 11.67 -9.07 1.17
C CYS A 48 10.32 -9.60 1.67
N ASN A 49 10.35 -10.34 2.77
CA ASN A 49 9.16 -10.73 3.52
C ASN A 49 9.01 -9.82 4.75
N LEU A 50 7.91 -9.09 4.85
CA LEU A 50 7.54 -8.27 6.00
C LEU A 50 6.14 -8.64 6.52
N ALA A 51 5.65 -9.84 6.20
CA ALA A 51 4.32 -10.28 6.59
C ALA A 51 4.11 -10.15 8.12
N ASN A 52 3.01 -9.50 8.52
CA ASN A 52 2.63 -9.24 9.90
C ASN A 52 3.66 -8.46 10.74
N ALA A 53 4.63 -7.77 10.10
CA ALA A 53 5.58 -6.94 10.82
C ALA A 53 4.87 -5.79 11.54
N ASN A 54 5.30 -5.52 12.78
CA ASN A 54 4.77 -4.40 13.55
C ASN A 54 5.52 -3.11 13.20
N VAL A 55 4.84 -2.22 12.48
CA VAL A 55 5.36 -0.94 11.99
C VAL A 55 4.85 0.26 12.81
N GLN A 56 4.39 0.03 14.04
CA GLN A 56 3.81 1.08 14.86
C GLN A 56 4.81 2.22 15.11
N ASN A 57 4.37 3.46 14.88
CA ASN A 57 5.18 4.68 15.00
C ASN A 57 6.41 4.76 14.07
N SER A 58 6.57 3.84 13.12
CA SER A 58 7.69 3.85 12.17
C SER A 58 7.45 4.86 11.06
N MET A 59 8.49 5.44 10.49
CA MET A 59 8.39 6.41 9.40
C MET A 59 8.83 5.77 8.08
N PHE A 60 8.01 5.96 7.04
CA PHE A 60 8.28 5.52 5.68
C PHE A 60 8.21 6.72 4.74
N GLN A 61 9.36 7.33 4.46
CA GLN A 61 9.47 8.47 3.57
C GLN A 61 10.18 8.03 2.30
N LYS A 62 9.47 8.08 1.16
CA LYS A 62 9.97 7.66 -0.16
C LYS A 62 10.52 6.23 -0.16
N VAL A 63 9.75 5.31 0.40
CA VAL A 63 10.16 3.89 0.50
C VAL A 63 9.57 3.09 -0.64
N SER A 64 10.41 2.37 -1.38
CA SER A 64 9.98 1.48 -2.45
C SER A 64 9.98 0.02 -2.00
N PHE A 65 8.91 -0.69 -2.30
CA PHE A 65 8.79 -2.15 -2.11
C PHE A 65 8.64 -2.80 -3.48
N ASP A 66 9.57 -3.70 -3.80
CA ASP A 66 9.63 -4.42 -5.07
C ASP A 66 9.57 -5.93 -4.79
N ARG A 67 8.56 -6.62 -5.32
CA ARG A 67 8.28 -8.05 -5.10
C ARG A 67 8.25 -8.47 -3.62
N CYS A 68 7.75 -7.58 -2.75
CA CYS A 68 7.71 -7.83 -1.31
C CYS A 68 6.41 -8.52 -0.87
N LYS A 69 6.51 -9.33 0.19
CA LYS A 69 5.34 -9.85 0.93
C LYS A 69 5.06 -8.93 2.11
N LEU A 70 3.93 -8.24 2.05
CA LEU A 70 3.51 -7.20 3.00
C LEU A 70 2.15 -7.56 3.62
N LEU A 71 1.87 -8.85 3.80
CA LEU A 71 0.58 -9.35 4.28
C LEU A 71 0.27 -8.81 5.68
N GLY A 72 -0.95 -8.31 5.88
CA GLY A 72 -1.43 -7.89 7.21
C GLY A 72 -0.71 -6.69 7.82
N ILE A 73 0.01 -5.88 7.03
CA ILE A 73 0.71 -4.71 7.57
C ILE A 73 -0.27 -3.56 7.84
N HIS A 74 -0.20 -3.01 9.05
CA HIS A 74 -1.01 -1.87 9.48
C HIS A 74 -0.24 -0.55 9.27
N PHE A 75 -0.14 -0.08 8.03
CA PHE A 75 0.49 1.21 7.70
C PHE A 75 -0.22 2.39 8.37
N ASN A 76 -1.52 2.27 8.66
CA ASN A 76 -2.26 3.24 9.46
C ASN A 76 -1.77 3.42 10.91
N LYS A 77 -0.91 2.52 11.42
CA LYS A 77 -0.26 2.62 12.73
C LYS A 77 1.15 3.23 12.64
N ALA A 78 1.68 3.43 11.44
CA ALA A 78 2.94 4.11 11.21
C ALA A 78 2.82 5.61 11.53
N ASN A 79 3.96 6.29 11.57
CA ASN A 79 4.00 7.74 11.54
C ASN A 79 3.69 8.21 10.11
N LEU A 80 2.58 8.91 9.94
CA LEU A 80 2.09 9.38 8.64
C LEU A 80 2.72 10.70 8.16
N PHE A 81 3.62 11.31 8.95
CA PHE A 81 4.33 12.52 8.54
C PHE A 81 5.28 12.22 7.38
N LEU A 82 5.09 12.93 6.26
CA LEU A 82 5.82 12.71 5.00
C LEU A 82 5.75 11.26 4.49
N PHE A 83 4.67 10.55 4.82
CA PHE A 83 4.47 9.18 4.39
C PHE A 83 4.35 9.11 2.86
N GLU A 84 5.27 8.39 2.24
CA GLU A 84 5.36 8.23 0.79
C GLU A 84 5.95 6.85 0.50
N VAL A 85 5.17 6.00 -0.16
CA VAL A 85 5.51 4.59 -0.41
C VAL A 85 5.17 4.22 -1.85
N PHE A 86 5.90 3.27 -2.41
CA PHE A 86 5.68 2.75 -3.76
C PHE A 86 5.69 1.23 -3.74
N PHE A 87 4.80 0.61 -4.51
CA PHE A 87 4.65 -0.85 -4.53
C PHE A 87 4.68 -1.39 -5.97
N GLU A 88 5.63 -2.28 -6.22
CA GLU A 88 5.82 -3.01 -7.47
C GLU A 88 5.73 -4.51 -7.17
N GLU A 89 4.82 -5.22 -7.84
CA GLU A 89 4.66 -6.69 -7.73
C GLU A 89 4.49 -7.21 -6.29
N CYS A 90 3.88 -6.42 -5.41
CA CYS A 90 3.78 -6.74 -3.98
C CYS A 90 2.51 -7.50 -3.60
N GLN A 91 2.60 -8.30 -2.54
CA GLN A 91 1.47 -8.94 -1.88
C GLN A 91 1.08 -8.16 -0.62
N LEU A 92 -0.01 -7.41 -0.68
CA LEU A 92 -0.47 -6.51 0.39
C LEU A 92 -1.78 -6.99 1.04
N ASN A 93 -2.25 -8.21 0.74
CA ASN A 93 -3.52 -8.71 1.25
C ASN A 93 -3.66 -8.51 2.77
N PHE A 94 -4.86 -8.12 3.19
CA PHE A 94 -5.23 -7.85 4.60
C PHE A 94 -4.50 -6.67 5.26
N SER A 95 -3.75 -5.87 4.50
CA SER A 95 -3.10 -4.66 5.02
C SER A 95 -4.11 -3.52 5.27
N SER A 96 -3.71 -2.53 6.05
CA SER A 96 -4.53 -1.35 6.32
C SER A 96 -3.80 -0.05 6.03
N PHE A 97 -4.37 0.73 5.12
CA PHE A 97 -4.04 2.13 4.82
C PHE A 97 -5.15 3.09 5.30
N ASN A 98 -5.94 2.64 6.26
CA ASN A 98 -7.02 3.42 6.83
C ASN A 98 -6.52 4.79 7.34
N ASN A 99 -7.19 5.88 6.99
CA ASN A 99 -6.76 7.26 7.31
C ASN A 99 -5.38 7.69 6.74
N CYS A 100 -4.77 6.94 5.82
CA CYS A 100 -3.50 7.34 5.20
C CYS A 100 -3.71 8.40 4.10
N ASN A 101 -2.66 9.19 3.83
CA ASN A 101 -2.56 10.00 2.62
C ASN A 101 -1.70 9.23 1.61
N LEU A 102 -2.33 8.79 0.51
CA LEU A 102 -1.73 8.03 -0.58
C LEU A 102 -1.86 8.78 -1.92
N LYS A 103 -1.95 10.11 -1.86
CA LYS A 103 -2.12 10.95 -3.04
C LYS A 103 -1.00 10.70 -4.06
N ASN A 104 -1.37 10.47 -5.31
CA ASN A 104 -0.46 10.15 -6.42
C ASN A 104 0.45 8.92 -6.18
N THR A 105 0.12 8.05 -5.22
CA THR A 105 0.87 6.79 -5.00
C THR A 105 0.66 5.84 -6.18
N THR A 106 1.65 5.00 -6.47
CA THR A 106 1.57 3.96 -7.49
C THR A 106 1.59 2.58 -6.84
N PHE A 107 0.61 1.77 -7.23
CA PHE A 107 0.59 0.32 -7.02
C PHE A 107 0.59 -0.32 -8.40
N ASN A 108 1.62 -1.12 -8.69
CA ASN A 108 1.76 -1.81 -9.96
C ASN A 108 1.82 -3.32 -9.73
N SER A 109 0.96 -4.07 -10.42
CA SER A 109 0.89 -5.53 -10.36
C SER A 109 0.75 -6.08 -8.93
N CYS A 110 0.03 -5.37 -8.06
CA CYS A 110 -0.10 -5.72 -6.64
C CYS A 110 -1.34 -6.56 -6.34
N GLN A 111 -1.23 -7.43 -5.34
CA GLN A 111 -2.38 -8.12 -4.73
C GLN A 111 -2.86 -7.31 -3.52
N LEU A 112 -4.08 -6.80 -3.59
CA LEU A 112 -4.69 -5.92 -2.58
C LEU A 112 -5.97 -6.54 -2.00
N GLU A 113 -6.02 -7.87 -1.89
CA GLU A 113 -7.22 -8.55 -1.39
C GLU A 113 -7.52 -8.16 0.06
N SER A 114 -8.74 -7.70 0.33
CA SER A 114 -9.19 -7.28 1.67
C SER A 114 -8.33 -6.18 2.30
N VAL A 115 -7.69 -5.33 1.49
CA VAL A 115 -6.98 -4.14 1.98
C VAL A 115 -7.97 -3.06 2.41
N ASP A 116 -7.75 -2.44 3.56
CA ASP A 116 -8.58 -1.34 4.05
C ASP A 116 -8.02 0.03 3.63
N PHE A 117 -8.71 0.70 2.71
CA PHE A 117 -8.45 2.08 2.27
C PHE A 117 -9.48 3.09 2.84
N SER A 118 -10.23 2.75 3.89
CA SER A 118 -11.29 3.64 4.38
C SER A 118 -10.72 4.96 4.94
N ASN A 119 -11.44 6.06 4.76
CA ASN A 119 -11.08 7.41 5.23
C ASN A 119 -9.73 7.95 4.70
N SER A 120 -9.17 7.34 3.66
CA SER A 120 -7.86 7.74 3.11
C SER A 120 -7.99 8.67 1.90
N ASP A 121 -6.90 9.39 1.59
CA ASP A 121 -6.80 10.19 0.37
C ASP A 121 -5.99 9.44 -0.70
N LEU A 122 -6.68 8.88 -1.68
CA LEU A 122 -6.12 8.20 -2.84
C LEU A 122 -6.26 9.06 -4.11
N SER A 123 -6.41 10.38 -3.98
CA SER A 123 -6.56 11.23 -5.16
C SER A 123 -5.35 11.10 -6.09
N GLY A 124 -5.62 10.86 -7.37
CA GLY A 124 -4.59 10.63 -8.38
C GLY A 124 -3.79 9.32 -8.25
N VAL A 125 -4.21 8.38 -7.38
CA VAL A 125 -3.54 7.06 -7.28
C VAL A 125 -3.57 6.33 -8.63
N TYR A 126 -2.51 5.59 -8.94
CA TYR A 126 -2.46 4.70 -10.10
C TYR A 126 -2.43 3.24 -9.63
N LEU A 127 -3.47 2.47 -9.99
CA LEU A 127 -3.64 1.06 -9.62
C LEU A 127 -3.52 0.21 -10.88
N ASN A 128 -2.29 -0.04 -11.32
CA ASN A 128 -2.04 -0.75 -12.55
C ASN A 128 -2.03 -2.27 -12.35
N ASN A 129 -2.92 -3.00 -13.02
CA ASN A 129 -3.00 -4.47 -12.96
C ASN A 129 -3.14 -5.02 -11.52
N CYS A 130 -3.85 -4.30 -10.65
CA CYS A 130 -4.03 -4.70 -9.25
C CYS A 130 -5.33 -5.50 -9.04
N ASP A 131 -5.23 -6.56 -8.23
CA ASP A 131 -6.40 -7.30 -7.72
C ASP A 131 -6.91 -6.63 -6.44
N LEU A 132 -8.13 -6.08 -6.49
CA LEU A 132 -8.77 -5.36 -5.38
C LEU A 132 -9.92 -6.14 -4.74
N LYS A 133 -9.92 -7.47 -4.89
CA LYS A 133 -10.97 -8.33 -4.33
C LYS A 133 -11.21 -8.03 -2.85
N ASN A 134 -12.45 -7.70 -2.50
CA ASN A 134 -12.87 -7.35 -1.13
C ASN A 134 -12.11 -6.16 -0.50
N ALA A 135 -11.35 -5.38 -1.26
CA ALA A 135 -10.74 -4.17 -0.76
C ALA A 135 -11.84 -3.20 -0.30
N VAL A 136 -11.61 -2.52 0.82
CA VAL A 136 -12.61 -1.66 1.45
C VAL A 136 -12.34 -0.20 1.08
N PHE A 137 -13.32 0.41 0.43
CA PHE A 137 -13.35 1.84 0.12
C PHE A 137 -14.61 2.45 0.74
N ASP A 138 -14.45 3.14 1.86
CA ASP A 138 -15.52 3.85 2.56
C ASP A 138 -15.01 5.21 3.03
N ALA A 139 -15.73 6.28 2.69
CA ALA A 139 -15.28 7.66 2.89
C ALA A 139 -13.91 7.96 2.27
N THR A 140 -13.53 7.27 1.17
CA THR A 140 -12.24 7.42 0.50
C THR A 140 -12.30 8.50 -0.58
N ASN A 141 -11.27 9.35 -0.62
CA ASN A 141 -11.10 10.28 -1.74
C ASN A 141 -10.40 9.57 -2.89
N LEU A 142 -11.12 9.32 -3.98
CA LEU A 142 -10.63 8.65 -5.19
C LEU A 142 -10.65 9.59 -6.40
N GLU A 143 -10.68 10.92 -6.17
CA GLU A 143 -10.69 11.87 -7.28
C GLU A 143 -9.45 11.69 -8.16
N LYS A 144 -9.66 11.56 -9.48
CA LYS A 144 -8.59 11.33 -10.47
C LYS A 144 -7.81 10.01 -10.33
N ALA A 145 -8.25 9.11 -9.45
CA ALA A 145 -7.70 7.76 -9.36
C ALA A 145 -7.87 7.02 -10.68
N ASP A 146 -6.91 6.18 -11.04
CA ASP A 146 -6.93 5.42 -12.28
C ASP A 146 -6.98 3.92 -11.97
N PHE A 147 -8.17 3.36 -12.17
CA PHE A 147 -8.52 1.95 -12.00
C PHE A 147 -8.66 1.23 -13.35
N THR A 148 -8.19 1.81 -14.46
CA THR A 148 -8.47 1.31 -15.82
C THR A 148 -7.97 -0.12 -16.06
N THR A 149 -6.95 -0.57 -15.35
CA THR A 149 -6.43 -1.95 -15.42
C THR A 149 -6.60 -2.73 -14.12
N ALA A 150 -7.18 -2.11 -13.08
CA ALA A 150 -7.50 -2.78 -11.84
C ALA A 150 -8.77 -3.64 -11.99
N TYR A 151 -8.89 -4.69 -11.18
CA TYR A 151 -10.00 -5.64 -11.26
C TYR A 151 -10.46 -6.10 -9.88
N ASN A 152 -11.64 -6.73 -9.82
CA ASN A 152 -12.30 -7.21 -8.60
C ASN A 152 -12.61 -6.14 -7.52
N PHE A 153 -12.55 -4.85 -7.86
CA PHE A 153 -12.95 -3.80 -6.93
C PHE A 153 -14.47 -3.73 -6.79
N ASP A 154 -14.90 -3.34 -5.59
CA ASP A 154 -16.28 -2.96 -5.27
C ASP A 154 -16.22 -1.58 -4.61
N ILE A 155 -16.64 -0.54 -5.35
CA ILE A 155 -16.52 0.86 -4.93
C ILE A 155 -17.88 1.52 -5.07
N SER A 156 -18.52 1.83 -3.94
CA SER A 156 -19.77 2.58 -3.91
C SER A 156 -19.51 4.07 -4.25
N PRO A 157 -20.09 4.62 -5.34
CA PRO A 157 -20.01 6.03 -5.64
C PRO A 157 -20.69 6.95 -4.61
N GLU A 158 -21.62 6.42 -3.81
CA GLU A 158 -22.34 7.18 -2.78
C GLU A 158 -21.46 7.46 -1.56
N HIS A 159 -20.50 6.58 -1.29
CA HIS A 159 -19.66 6.66 -0.09
C HIS A 159 -18.25 7.18 -0.39
N ASN A 160 -17.90 7.39 -1.65
CA ASN A 160 -16.55 7.74 -2.09
C ASN A 160 -16.57 8.92 -3.06
N LYS A 161 -15.49 9.71 -3.09
CA LYS A 161 -15.36 10.82 -4.05
C LYS A 161 -14.70 10.32 -5.32
N LEU A 162 -15.45 10.21 -6.42
CA LEU A 162 -14.97 9.62 -7.69
C LEU A 162 -14.76 10.66 -8.81
N LYS A 163 -14.73 11.96 -8.52
CA LYS A 163 -14.65 12.98 -9.57
C LYS A 163 -13.39 12.77 -10.43
N GLN A 164 -13.58 12.61 -11.74
CA GLN A 164 -12.51 12.32 -12.71
C GLN A 164 -11.74 11.02 -12.48
N ALA A 165 -12.23 10.12 -11.61
CA ALA A 165 -11.70 8.77 -11.53
C ALA A 165 -11.94 8.04 -12.86
N LYS A 166 -11.01 7.18 -13.25
CA LYS A 166 -11.05 6.45 -14.52
C LYS A 166 -11.25 4.96 -14.27
N PHE A 167 -12.12 4.35 -15.06
CA PHE A 167 -12.45 2.94 -15.01
C PHE A 167 -12.52 2.39 -16.44
N SER A 168 -12.23 1.10 -16.60
CA SER A 168 -12.53 0.36 -17.83
C SER A 168 -14.02 0.04 -17.93
N LEU A 169 -14.48 -0.34 -19.12
CA LEU A 169 -15.85 -0.80 -19.33
C LEU A 169 -16.13 -2.08 -18.54
N GLU A 170 -15.14 -2.98 -18.50
CA GLU A 170 -15.15 -4.25 -17.78
C GLU A 170 -15.22 -4.06 -16.26
N GLY A 171 -14.68 -2.95 -15.74
CA GLY A 171 -14.70 -2.61 -14.32
C GLY A 171 -16.00 -1.96 -13.83
N LEU A 172 -16.86 -1.48 -14.73
CA LEU A 172 -18.10 -0.79 -14.35
C LEU A 172 -19.04 -1.58 -13.42
N PRO A 173 -19.20 -2.92 -13.53
CA PRO A 173 -20.00 -3.69 -12.58
C PRO A 173 -19.58 -3.49 -11.12
N GLY A 174 -18.29 -3.26 -10.85
CA GLY A 174 -17.76 -2.99 -9.51
C GLY A 174 -18.22 -1.65 -8.91
N LEU A 175 -18.77 -0.74 -9.72
CA LEU A 175 -19.39 0.51 -9.25
C LEU A 175 -20.89 0.37 -8.98
N LEU A 176 -21.49 -0.73 -9.43
CA LEU A 176 -22.94 -0.94 -9.45
C LEU A 176 -23.42 -1.98 -8.43
N SER A 177 -22.49 -2.78 -7.91
CA SER A 177 -22.64 -3.79 -6.85
C SER A 177 -23.49 -3.30 -5.67
N TYR A 178 -23.20 -2.09 -5.14
CA TYR A 178 -23.92 -1.50 -4.01
C TYR A 178 -25.44 -1.39 -4.25
N TYR A 179 -25.83 -1.10 -5.48
CA TYR A 179 -27.23 -0.97 -5.88
C TYR A 179 -27.90 -2.33 -6.19
N LYS A 180 -27.15 -3.44 -6.10
CA LYS A 180 -27.59 -4.79 -6.47
C LYS A 180 -28.07 -4.89 -7.92
N ILE A 181 -27.49 -4.06 -8.80
CA ILE A 181 -27.77 -4.07 -10.23
C ILE A 181 -27.00 -5.22 -10.87
N ILE A 182 -27.69 -6.00 -11.71
CA ILE A 182 -27.08 -7.09 -12.47
C ILE A 182 -26.71 -6.57 -13.86
N VAL A 183 -25.41 -6.52 -14.17
CA VAL A 183 -24.89 -6.26 -15.51
C VAL A 183 -24.79 -7.60 -16.26
N LYS A 184 -25.28 -7.66 -17.50
CA LYS A 184 -25.29 -8.86 -18.35
C LYS A 184 -24.46 -8.65 -19.60
#